data_AF-A0A936MKD7-F1
#
_entry.id   AF-A0A936MKD7-F1
#
_cell.length_a   1.000
_cell.length_b   1.000
_cell.length_c   1.000
_cell.angle_alpha   90.00
_cell.angle_beta   90.00
_cell.angle_gamma   90.00
#
_symmetry.space_group_name_H-M   'P 1'
#
loop_
_entity.id
_entity.type
_entity.pdbx_description
1 polymer ?
#
loop_
_entity_poly.entity_id
_entity_poly.type
_entity_poly.pdbx_seq_one_letter_code
_entity_poly.pdbx_strand_id
1 'polypeptide(L)'
;MDHSLPHVAFPRAPHARDPSGTLVAWFTDPPGALIQMSRSSELTVEMAAWLVNAGVAQLLARFPGTGPLTIVLDIRLMTKRDPAVRSLLVETAKKLGPRLGVGYVIPPENSSKIYLASVHAAAAALRVFGARVEIFETLSAVLTVKKLRAAR
;
A
#
# COMPACT_ATOMS: atom_id res chain seq x y z
N MET A 1 -1.49 -11.78 -28.23
CA MET A 1 -1.63 -10.63 -27.32
C MET A 1 -1.00 -11.05 -26.01
N ASP A 2 -0.08 -10.23 -25.53
CA ASP A 2 0.87 -10.56 -24.47
C ASP A 2 0.16 -10.94 -23.17
N HIS A 3 0.28 -12.21 -22.76
CA HIS A 3 -0.19 -12.67 -21.46
C HIS A 3 0.85 -12.23 -20.42
N SER A 4 0.89 -10.93 -20.13
CA SER A 4 1.70 -10.40 -19.05
C SER A 4 1.22 -11.08 -17.77
N LEU A 5 2.06 -11.98 -17.23
CA LEU A 5 1.81 -12.69 -15.99
C LEU A 5 1.36 -11.68 -14.92
N PRO A 6 0.42 -12.06 -14.04
CA PRO A 6 0.02 -11.18 -12.95
C PRO A 6 1.30 -10.77 -12.21
N HIS A 7 1.52 -9.46 -12.08
CA HIS A 7 2.76 -8.91 -11.54
C HIS A 7 2.81 -9.07 -10.02
N VAL A 8 2.59 -10.28 -9.50
CA VAL A 8 2.38 -10.58 -8.08
C VAL A 8 3.66 -10.31 -7.29
N ALA A 9 3.54 -9.60 -6.18
CA ALA A 9 4.67 -9.26 -5.32
C ALA A 9 5.47 -10.46 -4.80
N PHE A 10 4.79 -11.57 -4.50
CA PHE A 10 5.42 -12.79 -4.01
C PHE A 10 4.82 -14.02 -4.70
N PRO A 11 5.58 -15.10 -4.90
CA PRO A 11 5.10 -16.33 -5.55
C PRO A 11 4.09 -17.14 -4.71
N ARG A 12 3.72 -16.66 -3.51
CA ARG A 12 2.77 -17.31 -2.60
C ARG A 12 1.40 -16.65 -2.69
N ALA A 13 0.36 -17.39 -2.30
CA ALA A 13 -0.98 -16.82 -2.15
C ALA A 13 -0.97 -15.63 -1.16
N PRO A 14 -1.74 -14.56 -1.44
CA PRO A 14 -1.90 -13.44 -0.51
C PRO A 14 -2.63 -13.90 0.76
N HIS A 15 -2.24 -13.32 1.89
CA HIS A 15 -2.86 -13.58 3.19
C HIS A 15 -4.24 -12.95 3.32
N ALA A 16 -4.48 -11.84 2.61
CA ALA A 16 -5.76 -11.14 2.63
C ALA A 16 -6.13 -10.60 1.23
N ARG A 17 -7.43 -10.44 1.00
CA ARG A 17 -8.00 -9.86 -0.22
C ARG A 17 -9.18 -8.99 0.14
N ASP A 18 -9.38 -7.91 -0.60
CA ASP A 18 -10.66 -7.19 -0.54
C ASP A 18 -11.79 -8.03 -1.17
N PRO A 19 -13.07 -7.72 -0.90
CA PRO A 19 -14.20 -8.48 -1.43
C PRO A 19 -14.23 -8.59 -2.96
N SER A 20 -13.72 -7.58 -3.69
CA SER A 20 -13.64 -7.63 -5.15
C SER A 20 -12.46 -8.47 -5.66
N GLY A 21 -11.51 -8.81 -4.79
CA GLY A 21 -10.25 -9.45 -5.13
C GLY A 21 -9.29 -8.57 -5.94
N THR A 22 -9.55 -7.27 -6.05
CA THR A 22 -8.69 -6.31 -6.76
C THR A 22 -7.46 -5.96 -5.93
N LEU A 23 -7.65 -5.66 -4.64
CA LEU A 23 -6.59 -5.49 -3.67
C LEU A 23 -6.25 -6.82 -3.01
N VAL A 24 -4.97 -7.14 -3.02
CA VAL A 24 -4.40 -8.31 -2.36
C VAL A 24 -3.30 -7.85 -1.41
N ALA A 25 -3.14 -8.54 -0.29
CA ALA A 25 -2.13 -8.20 0.69
C ALA A 25 -1.35 -9.42 1.17
N TRP A 26 -0.05 -9.22 1.35
CA TRP A 26 0.83 -10.16 2.04
C TRP A 26 1.36 -9.49 3.30
N PHE A 27 1.31 -10.22 4.41
CA PHE A 27 2.10 -9.88 5.59
C PHE A 27 3.57 -10.15 5.31
N THR A 28 4.44 -9.31 5.86
CA THR A 28 5.87 -9.34 5.56
C THR A 28 6.73 -9.67 6.76
N ASP A 29 7.97 -10.10 6.46
CA ASP A 29 9.11 -10.11 7.37
C ASP A 29 10.21 -9.21 6.76
N PRO A 30 10.64 -8.10 7.40
CA PRO A 30 10.20 -7.58 8.71
C PRO A 30 8.69 -7.25 8.82
N PRO A 31 8.13 -7.13 10.06
CA PRO A 31 6.70 -6.96 10.29
C PRO A 31 6.06 -5.81 9.51
N GLY A 32 4.99 -6.12 8.80
CA GLY A 32 4.38 -5.18 7.87
C GLY A 32 3.39 -5.84 6.92
N ALA A 33 2.99 -5.06 5.92
CA ALA A 33 2.19 -5.55 4.81
C ALA A 33 2.62 -4.93 3.49
N LEU A 34 2.55 -5.72 2.43
CA LEU A 34 2.54 -5.27 1.06
C LEU A 34 1.12 -5.44 0.53
N ILE A 35 0.48 -4.33 0.18
CA ILE A 35 -0.83 -4.28 -0.45
C ILE A 35 -0.64 -3.91 -1.92
N GLN A 36 -1.27 -4.64 -2.82
CA GLN A 36 -1.11 -4.47 -4.25
C GLN A 36 -2.44 -4.55 -4.99
N MET A 37 -2.59 -3.74 -6.04
CA MET A 37 -3.61 -3.96 -7.06
C MET A 37 -3.22 -5.12 -7.97
N SER A 38 -4.02 -6.19 -7.96
CA SER A 38 -3.78 -7.42 -8.72
C SER A 38 -4.13 -7.32 -10.20
N ARG A 39 -4.91 -6.30 -10.58
CA ARG A 39 -5.37 -6.02 -11.95
C ARG A 39 -5.62 -4.53 -12.13
N SER A 40 -5.64 -4.09 -13.38
CA SER A 40 -6.00 -2.72 -13.73
C SER A 40 -7.42 -2.41 -13.30
N SER A 41 -7.60 -1.38 -12.46
CA SER A 41 -8.90 -0.99 -11.93
C SER A 41 -8.88 0.45 -11.45
N GLU A 42 -10.07 1.02 -11.32
CA GLU A 42 -10.29 2.18 -10.48
C GLU A 42 -10.15 1.78 -9.00
N LEU A 43 -9.47 2.62 -8.21
CA LEU A 43 -9.42 2.49 -6.77
C LEU A 43 -10.63 3.21 -6.17
N THR A 44 -11.59 2.41 -5.68
CA THR A 44 -12.88 2.93 -5.18
C THR A 44 -12.85 3.23 -3.68
N VAL A 45 -13.86 3.94 -3.21
CA VAL A 45 -14.07 4.20 -1.77
C VAL A 45 -14.22 2.91 -0.96
N GLU A 46 -14.91 1.89 -1.48
CA GLU A 46 -15.12 0.61 -0.80
C GLU A 46 -13.80 -0.14 -0.62
N MET A 47 -12.95 -0.13 -1.65
CA MET A 47 -11.61 -0.72 -1.58
C MET A 47 -10.75 -0.01 -0.53
N ALA A 48 -10.80 1.32 -0.49
CA ALA A 48 -10.09 2.11 0.52
C ALA A 48 -10.64 1.85 1.92
N ALA A 49 -11.97 1.78 2.09
CA ALA A 49 -12.64 1.49 3.35
C ALA A 49 -12.27 0.10 3.87
N TRP A 50 -12.22 -0.92 3.00
CA TRP A 50 -11.73 -2.24 3.36
C TRP A 50 -10.28 -2.18 3.86
N LEU A 51 -9.40 -1.49 3.11
CA LEU A 51 -7.99 -1.37 3.44
C LEU A 51 -7.77 -0.76 4.82
N VAL A 52 -8.42 0.38 5.09
CA VAL A 52 -8.20 1.15 6.32
C VAL A 52 -8.91 0.57 7.55
N ASN A 53 -9.92 -0.28 7.34
CA ASN A 53 -10.62 -0.96 8.42
C ASN A 53 -10.14 -2.41 8.52
N ALA A 54 -10.75 -3.31 7.74
CA ALA A 54 -10.48 -4.75 7.80
C ALA A 54 -9.00 -5.09 7.54
N GLY A 55 -8.36 -4.47 6.55
CA GLY A 55 -6.95 -4.70 6.24
C GLY A 55 -6.03 -4.31 7.40
N VAL A 56 -6.23 -3.12 7.96
CA VAL A 56 -5.49 -2.66 9.15
C VAL A 56 -5.75 -3.56 10.35
N ALA A 57 -7.01 -3.91 10.63
CA ALA A 57 -7.34 -4.79 11.76
C ALA A 57 -6.62 -6.15 11.65
N GLN A 58 -6.59 -6.75 10.47
CA GLN A 58 -5.86 -8.00 10.21
C GLN A 58 -4.34 -7.82 10.40
N LEU A 59 -3.76 -6.72 9.91
CA LEU A 59 -2.34 -6.41 10.11
C LEU A 59 -1.99 -6.30 11.60
N LEU A 60 -2.80 -5.56 12.35
CA LEU A 60 -2.58 -5.35 13.79
C LEU A 60 -2.78 -6.63 14.61
N ALA A 61 -3.71 -7.49 14.18
CA ALA A 61 -3.91 -8.81 14.79
C ALA A 61 -2.75 -9.77 14.48
N ARG A 62 -2.17 -9.70 13.27
CA ARG A 62 -1.02 -10.53 12.87
C ARG A 62 0.25 -10.18 13.65
N PHE A 63 0.42 -8.89 13.98
CA PHE A 63 1.61 -8.38 14.68
C PHE A 63 1.21 -7.58 15.93
N PRO A 64 0.77 -8.27 17.00
CA PRO A 64 0.43 -7.62 18.26
C PRO A 64 1.72 -7.14 18.94
N GLY A 65 1.82 -5.83 19.21
CA GLY A 65 2.92 -5.26 20.01
C GLY A 65 4.28 -5.16 19.30
N THR A 66 4.37 -5.36 17.98
CA THR A 66 5.61 -5.10 17.26
C THR A 66 5.80 -3.59 17.04
N GLY A 67 7.07 -3.16 17.06
CA GLY A 67 7.49 -1.81 16.73
C GLY A 67 7.13 -1.38 15.30
N PRO A 68 7.83 -0.38 14.74
CA PRO A 68 7.41 0.31 13.53
C PRO A 68 7.07 -0.64 12.37
N LEU A 69 5.80 -0.69 11.97
CA LEU A 69 5.33 -1.51 10.85
C LEU A 69 5.76 -0.90 9.52
N THR A 70 6.17 -1.72 8.58
CA THR A 70 6.41 -1.30 7.19
C THR A 70 5.17 -1.57 6.35
N ILE A 71 4.64 -0.54 5.68
CA ILE A 71 3.51 -0.71 4.75
C ILE A 71 3.98 -0.36 3.34
N VAL A 72 3.76 -1.25 2.39
CA VAL A 72 3.95 -0.97 0.95
C VAL A 72 2.58 -0.95 0.30
N LEU A 73 2.27 0.13 -0.42
CA LEU A 73 1.06 0.29 -1.22
C LEU A 73 1.46 0.39 -2.69
N ASP A 74 1.28 -0.71 -3.41
CA ASP A 74 1.53 -0.82 -4.85
C ASP A 74 0.23 -0.61 -5.63
N ILE A 75 0.06 0.61 -6.14
CA ILE A 75 -1.09 1.03 -6.94
C ILE A 75 -0.68 1.30 -8.40
N ARG A 76 0.36 0.63 -8.89
CA ARG A 76 0.84 0.77 -10.28
C ARG A 76 -0.24 0.52 -11.32
N LEU A 77 -1.15 -0.42 -11.03
CA LEU A 77 -2.27 -0.78 -11.90
C LEU A 77 -3.53 0.09 -11.69
N MET A 78 -3.47 1.13 -10.87
CA MET A 78 -4.61 2.03 -10.69
C MET A 78 -4.82 2.87 -11.95
N THR A 79 -6.01 2.77 -12.56
CA THR A 79 -6.37 3.55 -13.76
C THR A 79 -7.00 4.89 -13.42
N LYS A 80 -7.79 4.91 -12.34
CA LYS A 80 -8.48 6.08 -11.78
C LYS A 80 -8.59 5.94 -10.27
N ARG A 81 -8.96 7.02 -9.60
CA ARG A 81 -9.19 7.04 -8.17
C ARG A 81 -10.40 7.91 -7.86
N ASP A 82 -11.29 7.38 -7.03
CA ASP A 82 -12.33 8.20 -6.44
C ASP A 82 -11.73 9.39 -5.65
N PRO A 83 -12.31 10.61 -5.75
CA PRO A 83 -11.79 11.77 -5.04
C PRO A 83 -11.69 11.58 -3.53
N ALA A 84 -12.65 10.86 -2.92
CA ALA A 84 -12.73 10.63 -1.48
C ALA A 84 -11.68 9.65 -0.94
N VAL A 85 -11.10 8.79 -1.79
CA VAL A 85 -10.10 7.79 -1.37
C VAL A 85 -8.89 8.44 -0.74
N ARG A 86 -8.44 9.58 -1.29
CA ARG A 86 -7.27 10.30 -0.74
C ARG A 86 -7.48 10.65 0.73
N SER A 87 -8.65 11.18 1.07
CA SER A 87 -8.96 11.58 2.44
C SER A 87 -8.95 10.38 3.38
N LEU A 88 -9.54 9.26 2.97
CA LEU A 88 -9.54 8.02 3.78
C LEU A 88 -8.12 7.50 4.05
N LEU A 89 -7.28 7.43 3.01
CA LEU A 89 -5.91 6.95 3.14
C LEU A 89 -5.06 7.88 4.01
N VAL A 90 -5.18 9.20 3.82
CA VAL A 90 -4.44 10.20 4.59
C VAL A 90 -4.86 10.17 6.07
N GLU A 91 -6.15 10.19 6.37
CA GLU A 91 -6.64 10.16 7.76
C GLU A 91 -6.22 8.87 8.48
N THR A 92 -6.20 7.75 7.77
CA THR A 92 -5.74 6.48 8.33
C THR A 92 -4.23 6.48 8.56
N ALA A 93 -3.45 6.99 7.61
CA ALA A 93 -2.00 7.11 7.76
C ALA A 93 -1.63 8.01 8.96
N LYS A 94 -2.37 9.10 9.21
CA LYS A 94 -2.20 9.93 10.42
C LYS A 94 -2.41 9.12 11.70
N LYS A 95 -3.51 8.36 11.78
CA LYS A 95 -3.83 7.53 12.96
C LYS A 95 -2.80 6.43 13.19
N LEU A 96 -2.30 5.83 12.11
CA LEU A 96 -1.28 4.79 12.16
C LEU A 96 0.13 5.34 12.38
N GLY A 97 0.38 6.62 12.14
CA GLY A 97 1.70 7.27 12.18
C GLY A 97 2.60 6.81 13.33
N PRO A 98 2.17 6.87 14.60
CA PRO A 98 2.97 6.43 15.75
C PRO A 98 3.39 4.94 15.72
N ARG A 99 2.66 4.10 14.98
CA ARG A 99 2.92 2.66 14.81
C ARG A 99 3.59 2.33 13.48
N LEU A 100 3.65 3.28 12.54
CA LEU A 100 4.31 3.11 11.25
C LEU A 100 5.78 3.44 11.39
N GLY A 101 6.63 2.57 10.86
CA GLY A 101 8.03 2.93 10.60
C GLY A 101 8.10 3.83 9.39
N VAL A 102 7.83 3.23 8.24
CA VAL A 102 7.79 3.90 6.95
C VAL A 102 6.73 3.25 6.08
N GLY A 103 5.87 4.08 5.48
CA GLY A 103 5.01 3.72 4.38
C GLY A 103 5.74 3.91 3.04
N TYR A 104 5.55 3.01 2.10
CA TYR A 104 6.07 3.08 0.74
C TYR A 104 4.89 3.11 -0.22
N VAL A 105 4.87 4.06 -1.14
CA VAL A 105 3.85 4.14 -2.20
C VAL A 105 4.52 3.96 -3.54
N ILE A 106 3.97 3.07 -4.36
CA ILE A 106 4.37 2.91 -5.76
C ILE A 106 3.19 3.42 -6.60
N PRO A 107 3.34 4.59 -7.25
CA PRO A 107 2.25 5.26 -7.96
C PRO A 107 1.92 4.53 -9.28
N PRO A 108 0.79 4.87 -9.94
CA PRO A 108 0.47 4.39 -11.29
C PRO A 108 1.63 4.59 -12.27
N GLU A 109 1.87 3.61 -13.15
CA GLU A 109 2.98 3.66 -14.12
C GLU A 109 2.92 4.89 -15.04
N ASN A 110 1.70 5.34 -15.37
CA ASN A 110 1.45 6.49 -16.24
C ASN A 110 1.04 7.75 -15.46
N SER A 111 1.57 7.93 -14.24
CA SER A 111 1.24 9.07 -13.41
C SER A 111 1.68 10.40 -14.03
N SER A 112 0.76 11.36 -14.11
CA SER A 112 1.12 12.72 -14.52
C SER A 112 2.00 13.41 -13.47
N LYS A 113 2.80 14.40 -13.88
CA LYS A 113 3.61 15.22 -12.96
C LYS A 113 2.76 15.86 -11.85
N ILE A 114 1.55 16.30 -12.19
CA ILE A 114 0.60 16.90 -11.24
C ILE A 114 0.15 15.86 -10.21
N TYR A 115 -0.17 14.64 -10.64
CA TYR A 115 -0.54 13.57 -9.73
C TYR A 115 0.61 13.26 -8.78
N LEU A 116 1.83 13.04 -9.29
CA LEU A 116 2.99 12.74 -8.45
C LEU A 116 3.26 13.87 -7.44
N ALA A 117 3.22 15.14 -7.87
CA ALA A 117 3.36 16.27 -6.98
C ALA A 117 2.32 16.25 -5.85
N SER A 118 1.07 15.87 -6.15
CA SER A 118 0.02 15.74 -5.13
C SER A 118 0.29 14.63 -4.12
N VAL A 119 0.90 13.51 -4.55
CA VAL A 119 1.28 12.39 -3.68
C VAL A 119 2.47 12.80 -2.80
N HIS A 120 3.48 13.47 -3.37
CA HIS A 120 4.61 14.03 -2.61
C HIS A 120 4.14 15.05 -1.56
N ALA A 121 3.21 15.94 -1.91
CA ALA A 121 2.64 16.90 -0.97
C ALA A 121 1.89 16.21 0.17
N ALA A 122 1.11 15.15 -0.12
CA ALA A 122 0.44 14.36 0.89
C ALA A 122 1.43 13.63 1.82
N ALA A 123 2.49 13.03 1.27
CA ALA A 123 3.55 12.38 2.04
C ALA A 123 4.29 13.37 2.95
N ALA A 124 4.58 14.58 2.46
CA ALA A 124 5.19 15.64 3.26
C ALA A 124 4.29 16.09 4.42
N ALA A 125 2.98 16.25 4.18
CA ALA A 125 2.02 16.59 5.23
C ALA A 125 1.91 15.50 6.29
N LEU A 126 1.93 14.21 5.89
CA LEU A 126 1.87 13.07 6.81
C LEU A 126 3.07 13.01 7.77
N ARG A 127 4.24 13.52 7.35
CA ARG A 127 5.43 13.60 8.20
C ARG A 127 5.21 14.43 9.46
N VAL A 128 4.38 15.48 9.39
CA VAL A 128 4.01 16.31 10.55
C VAL A 128 3.24 15.50 11.60
N PHE A 129 2.54 14.44 11.18
CA PHE A 129 1.79 13.54 12.04
C PHE A 129 2.58 12.28 12.44
N GLY A 130 3.91 12.28 12.25
CA GLY A 130 4.78 11.15 12.58
C GLY A 130 4.75 9.99 11.58
N ALA A 131 3.93 10.08 10.53
CA ALA A 131 3.89 9.06 9.48
C ALA A 131 4.92 9.39 8.39
N ARG A 132 6.02 8.62 8.33
CA ARG A 132 7.00 8.75 7.24
C ARG A 132 6.50 7.97 6.03
N VAL A 133 6.32 8.64 4.89
CA VAL A 133 5.95 8.02 3.62
C VAL A 133 7.00 8.34 2.56
N GLU A 134 7.47 7.32 1.87
CA GLU A 134 8.41 7.41 0.75
C GLU A 134 7.74 6.91 -0.53
N ILE A 135 8.13 7.48 -1.67
CA ILE A 135 7.57 7.13 -2.98
C ILE A 135 8.67 6.44 -3.77
N PHE A 136 8.36 5.27 -4.34
CA PHE A 136 9.28 4.47 -5.14
C PHE A 136 8.72 4.26 -6.54
N GLU A 137 9.61 4.11 -7.52
CA GLU A 137 9.22 3.89 -8.92
C GLU A 137 8.85 2.42 -9.18
N THR A 138 9.49 1.48 -8.49
CA THR A 138 9.29 0.05 -8.74
C THR A 138 9.18 -0.76 -7.46
N LEU A 139 8.43 -1.85 -7.54
CA LEU A 139 8.29 -2.78 -6.42
C LEU A 139 9.60 -3.48 -6.08
N SER A 140 10.37 -3.88 -7.10
CA SER A 140 11.67 -4.54 -6.93
C SER A 140 12.65 -3.70 -6.11
N ALA A 141 12.64 -2.37 -6.30
CA ALA A 141 13.47 -1.47 -5.51
C ALA A 141 13.08 -1.49 -4.03
N VAL A 142 11.79 -1.44 -3.71
CA VAL A 142 11.31 -1.50 -2.32
C VAL A 142 11.67 -2.85 -1.67
N LEU A 143 11.38 -3.96 -2.36
CA LEU A 143 11.66 -5.31 -1.85
C LEU A 143 13.15 -5.52 -1.57
N THR A 144 14.02 -5.02 -2.45
CA THR A 144 15.47 -5.16 -2.32
C THR A 144 16.02 -4.28 -1.19
N VAL A 145 15.68 -2.99 -1.19
CA VAL A 145 16.22 -2.03 -0.20
C VAL A 145 15.74 -2.37 1.21
N LYS A 146 14.48 -2.83 1.35
CA LYS A 146 13.87 -3.14 2.65
C LYS A 146 13.96 -4.61 3.03
N LYS A 147 14.54 -5.45 2.15
CA LYS A 147 14.69 -6.90 2.34
C LYS A 147 13.38 -7.59 2.72
N LEU A 148 12.25 -7.09 2.20
CA LEU A 148 10.92 -7.58 2.53
C LEU A 148 10.68 -8.96 1.90
N ARG A 149 10.14 -9.87 2.70
CA ARG A 149 9.75 -11.21 2.27
C ARG A 149 8.33 -11.48 2.74
N ALA A 150 7.59 -12.33 2.03
CA ALA A 150 6.30 -12.81 2.53
C ALA A 150 6.50 -13.58 3.84
N ALA A 151 5.77 -13.19 4.89
CA ALA A 151 5.75 -13.89 6.16
C ALA A 151 5.21 -15.32 5.95
N ARG A 152 5.69 -16.24 6.79
CA ARG A 152 5.17 -17.60 6.85
C ARG A 152 3.75 -17.64 7.39
#